data_AF-A0A7C5BDT4-F1
#
_entry.id   AF-A0A7C5BDT4-F1
#
_cell.length_a   1.000
_cell.length_b   1.000
_cell.length_c   1.000
_cell.angle_alpha   90.00
_cell.angle_beta   90.00
_cell.angle_gamma   90.00
#
_symmetry.space_group_name_H-M   'P 1'
#
loop_
_entity.id
_entity.type
_entity.pdbx_description
1 polymer ?
#
loop_
_entity_poly.entity_id
_entity_poly.type
_entity_poly.pdbx_seq_one_letter_code
_entity_poly.pdbx_strand_id
1 'polypeptide(L)'
;MYLLLLLKQLVLLLCIGAFSTLNGSSMKSEANADILTMSQILVTDANVTPKSVTQTLKPYRKSTVNIGMCGKQIWVAIPPSALKNLPQNTILYLSSPLMERVTIYKSSGNSNYTLVKKYDYFKRDHSSPYIHFKVDKASPASGYLLHIEPLAMPVDFAIKAASKKDFETKSLHYIVENVALLGFILALALYSFFIFFFTGDKSYIYYSFYLFFLVWHQITYVGITALFVPYSFVLFDSQVTNLKIGLIILASILYAIHFLKVQKGSLVYKLYLAYFVLVIATVAVAATIGLNADLIVVIAMFYVLFNFTAGVLSYRRGVKEARLFIAGFGVVALCYIAAILDALGFISVIEAKPNIVLYATALEALILSIAFADRYMILQKE
;
A
#
# COMPACT_ATOMS: atom_id res chain seq x y z
N MET A 1 31.52 -2.14 -19.08
CA MET A 1 31.84 -0.91 -18.31
C MET A 1 30.92 0.26 -18.68
N TYR A 2 30.82 0.66 -19.94
CA TYR A 2 29.96 1.78 -20.40
C TYR A 2 28.46 1.61 -20.10
N LEU A 3 27.90 0.41 -20.31
CA LEU A 3 26.48 0.14 -19.99
C LEU A 3 26.18 0.33 -18.50
N LEU A 4 27.11 -0.07 -17.62
CA LEU A 4 26.98 0.03 -16.17
C LEU A 4 27.09 1.49 -15.68
N LEU A 5 27.83 2.32 -16.42
CA LEU A 5 27.96 3.75 -16.16
C LEU A 5 26.71 4.53 -16.60
N LEU A 6 26.19 4.23 -17.80
CA LEU A 6 24.94 4.78 -18.34
C LEU A 6 23.74 4.42 -17.44
N LEU A 7 23.70 3.19 -16.94
CA LEU A 7 22.63 2.75 -16.05
C LEU A 7 22.72 3.43 -14.67
N LYS A 8 23.92 3.62 -14.12
CA LYS A 8 24.12 4.41 -12.90
C LYS A 8 23.64 5.86 -13.07
N GLN A 9 23.90 6.47 -14.23
CA GLN A 9 23.42 7.82 -14.53
C GLN A 9 21.89 7.88 -14.64
N LEU A 10 21.26 6.86 -15.21
CA LEU A 10 19.79 6.73 -15.28
C LEU A 10 19.14 6.56 -13.89
N VAL A 11 19.73 5.70 -13.04
CA VAL A 11 19.31 5.54 -11.63
C VAL A 11 19.48 6.85 -10.86
N LEU A 12 20.60 7.56 -11.07
CA LEU A 12 20.86 8.85 -10.43
C LEU A 12 19.86 9.94 -10.88
N LEU A 13 19.51 9.99 -12.17
CA LEU A 13 18.49 10.89 -12.72
C LEU A 13 17.11 10.60 -12.13
N LEU A 14 16.75 9.33 -11.96
CA LEU A 14 15.51 8.92 -11.28
C LEU A 14 15.51 9.29 -9.79
N CYS A 15 16.65 9.15 -9.10
CA CYS A 15 16.81 9.59 -7.71
C CYS A 15 16.63 11.11 -7.56
N ILE A 16 17.17 11.92 -8.47
CA ILE A 16 17.00 13.39 -8.46
C ILE A 16 15.53 13.78 -8.71
N GLY A 17 14.85 13.08 -9.61
CA GLY A 17 13.41 13.24 -9.83
C GLY A 17 12.59 12.97 -8.56
N ALA A 18 12.84 11.85 -7.88
CA ALA A 18 12.13 11.47 -6.66
C ALA A 18 12.49 12.34 -5.43
N PHE A 19 13.69 12.94 -5.38
CA PHE A 19 14.08 13.83 -4.29
C PHE A 19 13.51 15.25 -4.43
N SER A 20 13.31 15.72 -5.66
CA SER A 20 12.69 17.03 -5.91
C SER A 20 11.22 17.10 -5.49
N THR A 21 10.50 15.97 -5.53
CA THR A 21 9.11 15.88 -5.04
C THR A 21 9.03 15.87 -3.51
N LEU A 22 10.05 15.34 -2.81
CA LEU A 22 10.14 15.41 -1.34
C LEU A 22 10.23 16.85 -0.82
N ASN A 23 10.96 17.74 -1.51
CA ASN A 23 11.07 19.16 -1.14
C ASN A 23 9.82 19.99 -1.50
N GLY A 24 8.95 19.52 -2.38
CA GLY A 24 7.69 20.18 -2.72
C GLY A 24 6.59 20.02 -1.65
N SER A 25 6.78 19.14 -0.67
CA SER A 25 5.77 18.80 0.35
C SER A 25 5.64 19.80 1.51
N SER A 26 6.44 20.89 1.53
CA SER A 26 6.35 21.94 2.55
C SER A 26 5.34 23.05 2.25
N MET A 27 4.52 22.93 1.20
CA MET A 27 3.36 23.80 1.05
C MET A 27 2.33 23.44 2.14
N LYS A 28 2.34 24.22 3.23
CA LYS A 28 1.27 24.30 4.22
C LYS A 28 -0.06 24.51 3.47
N SER A 29 -0.77 23.43 3.21
CA SER A 29 -2.12 23.47 2.67
C SER A 29 -3.05 23.95 3.78
N GLU A 30 -3.34 25.24 3.78
CA GLU A 30 -4.20 25.97 4.74
C GLU A 30 -5.68 25.54 4.76
N ALA A 31 -6.06 24.39 4.17
CA ALA A 31 -7.46 23.99 4.11
C ALA A 31 -7.74 22.49 4.14
N ASN A 32 -6.87 21.64 4.70
CA ASN A 32 -7.24 20.24 4.98
C ASN A 32 -8.01 20.14 6.31
N ALA A 33 -9.25 20.66 6.32
CA ALA A 33 -10.14 20.46 7.46
C ALA A 33 -10.55 18.99 7.54
N ASP A 34 -10.38 18.39 8.70
CA ASP A 34 -10.78 17.01 8.99
C ASP A 34 -12.27 16.96 9.36
N ILE A 35 -13.04 16.28 8.51
CA ILE A 35 -14.49 16.20 8.62
C ILE A 35 -14.93 15.08 9.57
N LEU A 36 -14.10 14.06 9.79
CA LEU A 36 -14.49 12.89 10.58
C LEU A 36 -14.72 13.23 12.06
N THR A 37 -13.97 14.17 12.61
CA THR A 37 -14.08 14.60 14.03
C THR A 37 -15.42 15.25 14.39
N MET A 38 -16.17 15.69 13.37
CA MET A 38 -17.51 16.28 13.49
C MET A 38 -18.60 15.33 12.96
N SER A 39 -18.23 14.13 12.51
CA SER A 39 -19.15 13.18 11.87
C SER A 39 -19.72 12.18 12.88
N GLN A 40 -20.69 11.40 12.46
CA GLN A 40 -21.17 10.22 13.19
C GLN A 40 -20.88 8.96 12.37
N ILE A 41 -20.54 7.86 13.03
CA ILE A 41 -20.20 6.60 12.38
C ILE A 41 -21.00 5.43 12.94
N LEU A 42 -21.26 4.45 12.07
CA LEU A 42 -21.76 3.13 12.42
C LEU A 42 -20.98 2.11 11.59
N VAL A 43 -20.43 1.10 12.27
CA VAL A 43 -19.81 -0.07 11.64
C VAL A 43 -20.70 -1.27 11.98
N THR A 44 -21.18 -1.98 10.97
CA THR A 44 -22.18 -3.03 11.15
C THR A 44 -22.00 -4.17 10.16
N ASP A 45 -22.34 -5.38 10.62
CA ASP A 45 -22.42 -6.58 9.80
C ASP A 45 -23.82 -6.75 9.15
N ALA A 46 -24.80 -5.96 9.59
CA ALA A 46 -26.18 -6.02 9.08
C ALA A 46 -26.35 -5.17 7.80
N ASN A 47 -27.08 -5.73 6.82
CA ASN A 47 -27.59 -4.97 5.68
C ASN A 47 -28.67 -4.00 6.16
N VAL A 48 -28.27 -2.77 6.45
CA VAL A 48 -29.13 -1.70 6.93
C VAL A 48 -29.41 -0.68 5.83
N THR A 49 -30.58 -0.04 5.88
CA THR A 49 -30.96 1.00 4.92
C THR A 49 -30.55 2.39 5.41
N PRO A 50 -30.40 3.40 4.52
CA PRO A 50 -30.14 4.78 4.91
C PRO A 50 -31.08 5.32 5.99
N LYS A 51 -32.36 4.89 5.99
CA LYS A 51 -33.37 5.31 6.96
C LYS A 51 -33.19 4.68 8.35
N SER A 52 -32.78 3.42 8.42
CA SER A 52 -32.59 2.71 9.71
C SER A 52 -31.28 3.08 10.39
N VAL A 53 -30.27 3.49 9.63
CA VAL A 53 -28.92 3.82 10.14
C VAL A 53 -28.91 5.06 11.02
N THR A 54 -29.73 6.06 10.71
CA THR A 54 -29.69 7.38 11.37
C THR A 54 -29.94 7.36 12.87
N GLN A 55 -30.64 6.34 13.37
CA GLN A 55 -30.95 6.20 14.79
C GLN A 55 -29.82 5.53 15.59
N THR A 56 -28.87 4.87 14.91
CA THR A 56 -27.83 4.04 15.55
C THR A 56 -26.43 4.66 15.42
N LEU A 57 -26.29 5.72 14.63
CA LEU A 57 -25.05 6.46 14.43
C LEU A 57 -24.54 7.08 15.73
N LYS A 58 -23.25 6.88 16.03
CA LYS A 58 -22.60 7.45 17.21
C LYS A 58 -21.62 8.56 16.82
N PRO A 59 -21.48 9.64 17.61
CA PRO A 59 -20.47 10.66 17.36
C PRO A 59 -19.07 10.07 17.22
N TYR A 60 -18.34 10.50 16.19
CA TYR A 60 -16.97 10.09 15.93
C TYR A 60 -16.02 11.27 16.16
N ARG A 61 -14.92 11.03 16.89
CA ARG A 61 -13.99 12.09 17.34
C ARG A 61 -12.55 11.87 16.90
N LYS A 62 -12.25 10.75 16.24
CA LYS A 62 -10.92 10.49 15.67
C LYS A 62 -10.82 11.08 14.27
N SER A 63 -9.59 11.36 13.86
CA SER A 63 -9.27 11.92 12.54
C SER A 63 -9.27 10.90 11.41
N THR A 64 -9.15 9.62 11.76
CA THR A 64 -9.08 8.50 10.82
C THR A 64 -9.96 7.36 11.31
N VAL A 65 -10.51 6.59 10.38
CA VAL A 65 -11.16 5.31 10.63
C VAL A 65 -10.20 4.23 10.14
N ASN A 66 -9.66 3.44 11.07
CA ASN A 66 -9.02 2.18 10.74
C ASN A 66 -9.72 1.03 11.44
N ILE A 67 -10.24 0.10 10.65
CA ILE A 67 -10.86 -1.15 11.11
C ILE A 67 -10.23 -2.38 10.46
N GLY A 68 -9.08 -2.20 9.78
CA GLY A 68 -8.32 -3.24 9.11
C GLY A 68 -9.05 -3.87 7.94
N MET A 69 -8.63 -5.09 7.58
CA MET A 69 -9.31 -5.93 6.61
C MET A 69 -10.57 -6.52 7.26
N CYS A 70 -11.74 -5.93 6.96
CA CYS A 70 -13.01 -6.49 7.42
C CYS A 70 -14.11 -6.27 6.39
N GLY A 71 -15.04 -7.23 6.28
CA GLY A 71 -16.21 -7.13 5.40
C GLY A 71 -17.36 -6.30 5.98
N LYS A 72 -17.10 -5.47 7.00
CA LYS A 72 -18.15 -4.73 7.71
C LYS A 72 -18.55 -3.50 6.90
N GLN A 73 -19.86 -3.22 6.86
CA GLN A 73 -20.34 -2.00 6.25
C GLN A 73 -20.11 -0.82 7.17
N ILE A 74 -19.73 0.31 6.57
CA ILE A 74 -19.43 1.54 7.29
C ILE A 74 -20.37 2.63 6.81
N TRP A 75 -21.05 3.26 7.75
CA TRP A 75 -21.90 4.39 7.49
C TRP A 75 -21.32 5.62 8.17
N VAL A 76 -21.10 6.69 7.41
CA VAL A 76 -20.59 7.96 7.93
C VAL A 76 -21.59 9.07 7.60
N ALA A 77 -22.17 9.67 8.63
CA ALA A 77 -23.00 10.85 8.49
C ALA A 77 -22.18 12.12 8.76
N ILE A 78 -22.14 12.99 7.76
CA ILE A 78 -21.51 14.30 7.82
C ILE A 78 -22.61 15.33 8.06
N PRO A 79 -22.68 15.94 9.26
CA PRO A 79 -23.72 16.89 9.57
C PRO A 79 -23.52 18.22 8.83
N PRO A 80 -24.59 19.00 8.57
CA PRO A 80 -24.50 20.31 7.94
C PRO A 80 -23.54 21.27 8.67
N SER A 81 -23.45 21.15 10.00
CA SER A 81 -22.55 21.96 10.84
C SER A 81 -21.07 21.80 10.46
N ALA A 82 -20.65 20.59 10.07
CA ALA A 82 -19.29 20.32 9.61
C ALA A 82 -18.95 20.98 8.26
N LEU A 83 -19.98 21.37 7.50
CA LEU A 83 -19.85 21.91 6.14
C LEU A 83 -20.04 23.43 6.07
N LYS A 84 -20.64 24.03 7.11
CA LYS A 84 -21.08 25.43 7.14
C LYS A 84 -19.95 26.41 6.78
N ASN A 85 -18.77 26.20 7.34
CA ASN A 85 -17.61 27.10 7.23
C ASN A 85 -16.64 26.74 6.08
N LEU A 86 -16.91 25.68 5.31
CA LEU A 86 -16.05 25.32 4.17
C LEU A 86 -16.17 26.35 3.05
N PRO A 87 -15.15 26.63 2.24
CA PRO A 87 -15.27 27.52 1.08
C PRO A 87 -16.33 27.09 0.05
N GLN A 88 -16.67 27.97 -0.89
CA GLN A 88 -17.45 27.58 -2.06
C GLN A 88 -16.59 26.71 -2.99
N ASN A 89 -17.20 25.74 -3.68
CA ASN A 89 -16.50 24.75 -4.53
C ASN A 89 -15.52 23.83 -3.78
N THR A 90 -15.73 23.58 -2.49
CA THR A 90 -15.00 22.56 -1.74
C THR A 90 -15.29 21.16 -2.28
N ILE A 91 -14.22 20.37 -2.40
CA ILE A 91 -14.25 18.94 -2.66
C ILE A 91 -14.05 18.22 -1.33
N LEU A 92 -14.96 17.29 -1.02
CA LEU A 92 -14.72 16.28 0.01
C LEU A 92 -14.16 15.04 -0.65
N TYR A 93 -13.14 14.45 -0.05
CA TYR A 93 -12.53 13.22 -0.55
C TYR A 93 -12.18 12.28 0.60
N LEU A 94 -12.22 10.98 0.30
CA LEU A 94 -11.69 9.94 1.16
C LEU A 94 -10.19 9.85 0.91
N SER A 95 -9.38 9.89 1.97
CA SER A 95 -7.92 9.89 1.84
C SER A 95 -7.32 8.54 1.41
N SER A 96 -8.14 7.49 1.34
CA SER A 96 -7.73 6.15 0.95
C SER A 96 -8.12 5.84 -0.49
N PRO A 97 -7.18 5.41 -1.34
CA PRO A 97 -7.50 5.00 -2.71
C PRO A 97 -8.05 3.58 -2.81
N LEU A 98 -8.06 2.85 -1.68
CA LEU A 98 -8.45 1.44 -1.60
C LEU A 98 -9.94 1.23 -1.32
N MET A 99 -10.73 2.30 -1.27
CA MET A 99 -12.16 2.21 -0.99
C MET A 99 -12.89 1.61 -2.18
N GLU A 100 -13.40 0.38 -2.01
CA GLU A 100 -13.89 -0.41 -3.13
C GLU A 100 -15.27 0.03 -3.62
N ARG A 101 -16.23 0.23 -2.72
CA ARG A 101 -17.58 0.69 -3.09
C ARG A 101 -18.05 1.75 -2.11
N VAL A 102 -18.44 2.91 -2.64
CA VAL A 102 -18.92 4.03 -1.83
C VAL A 102 -20.16 4.63 -2.46
N THR A 103 -21.26 4.61 -1.73
CA THR A 103 -22.50 5.27 -2.13
C THR A 103 -22.69 6.53 -1.30
N ILE A 104 -22.92 7.66 -1.98
CA ILE A 104 -23.03 8.97 -1.37
C ILE A 104 -24.47 9.44 -1.51
N TYR A 105 -25.07 9.77 -0.37
CA TYR A 105 -26.40 10.32 -0.28
C TYR A 105 -26.37 11.75 0.26
N LYS A 106 -27.29 12.60 -0.23
CA LYS A 106 -27.55 13.94 0.31
C LYS A 106 -28.82 13.89 1.16
N SER A 107 -28.77 14.50 2.34
CA SER A 107 -29.97 14.65 3.18
C SER A 107 -30.86 15.77 2.64
N SER A 108 -32.14 15.47 2.43
CA SER A 108 -33.17 16.41 1.97
C SER A 108 -34.05 16.94 3.11
N GLY A 109 -33.74 16.63 4.38
CA GLY A 109 -34.62 16.83 5.54
C GLY A 109 -35.54 15.62 5.82
N ASN A 110 -36.06 15.51 7.05
CA ASN A 110 -36.98 14.44 7.49
C ASN A 110 -36.51 13.00 7.17
N SER A 111 -35.22 12.69 7.36
CA SER A 111 -34.64 11.35 7.12
C SER A 111 -34.79 10.84 5.67
N ASN A 112 -35.06 11.73 4.71
CA ASN A 112 -35.02 11.40 3.29
C ASN A 112 -33.63 11.66 2.72
N TYR A 113 -33.13 10.67 1.97
CA TYR A 113 -31.81 10.63 1.38
C TYR A 113 -31.94 10.45 -0.12
N THR A 114 -31.32 11.34 -0.89
CA THR A 114 -31.24 11.22 -2.35
C THR A 114 -29.85 10.76 -2.76
N LEU A 115 -29.78 9.84 -3.72
CA LEU A 115 -28.51 9.35 -4.25
C LEU A 115 -27.80 10.49 -5.00
N VAL A 116 -26.57 10.80 -4.60
CA VAL A 116 -25.70 11.77 -5.28
C VAL A 116 -24.83 11.05 -6.28
N LYS A 117 -24.10 10.02 -5.82
CA LYS A 117 -23.16 9.26 -6.65
C LYS A 117 -22.88 7.90 -6.04
N LYS A 118 -22.63 6.92 -6.91
CA LYS A 118 -22.10 5.61 -6.55
C LYS A 118 -20.71 5.47 -7.16
N TYR A 119 -19.76 5.12 -6.32
CA TYR A 119 -18.38 4.83 -6.66
C TYR A 119 -18.16 3.32 -6.57
N ASP A 120 -17.44 2.81 -7.55
CA ASP A 120 -17.11 1.40 -7.69
C ASP A 120 -15.68 1.33 -8.23
N TYR A 121 -14.74 0.99 -7.35
CA TYR A 121 -13.30 0.95 -7.61
C TYR A 121 -12.94 0.13 -8.84
N PHE A 122 -13.73 -0.90 -9.14
CA PHE A 122 -13.48 -1.74 -10.31
C PHE A 122 -13.80 -1.00 -11.61
N LYS A 123 -14.66 0.03 -11.59
CA LYS A 123 -15.11 0.80 -12.76
C LYS A 123 -14.26 2.04 -13.02
N ARG A 124 -14.09 2.34 -14.31
CA ARG A 124 -13.23 3.43 -14.83
C ARG A 124 -13.84 4.83 -14.69
N ASP A 125 -14.82 5.03 -13.82
CA ASP A 125 -15.58 6.29 -13.77
C ASP A 125 -14.82 7.42 -13.02
N HIS A 126 -13.54 7.22 -12.72
CA HIS A 126 -12.75 8.03 -11.80
C HIS A 126 -11.39 8.40 -12.41
N SER A 127 -11.10 9.69 -12.50
CA SER A 127 -9.80 10.24 -12.96
C SER A 127 -8.81 10.48 -11.82
N SER A 128 -9.20 10.17 -10.59
CA SER A 128 -8.42 10.36 -9.37
C SER A 128 -8.40 9.06 -8.59
N PRO A 129 -7.28 8.70 -7.94
CA PRO A 129 -7.21 7.55 -7.04
C PRO A 129 -8.11 7.75 -5.82
N TYR A 130 -8.47 8.98 -5.47
CA TYR A 130 -9.35 9.27 -4.34
C TYR A 130 -10.81 9.42 -4.77
N ILE A 131 -11.69 8.74 -4.04
CA ILE A 131 -13.14 8.97 -4.13
C ILE A 131 -13.42 10.38 -3.59
N HIS A 132 -14.08 11.20 -4.39
CA HIS A 132 -14.31 12.60 -4.07
C HIS A 132 -15.67 13.11 -4.57
N PHE A 133 -16.22 14.14 -3.97
CA PHE A 133 -17.47 14.76 -4.42
C PHE A 133 -17.51 16.24 -4.05
N LYS A 134 -18.25 17.01 -4.84
CA LYS A 134 -18.43 18.44 -4.60
C LYS A 134 -19.48 18.67 -3.52
N VAL A 135 -19.16 19.55 -2.57
CA VAL A 135 -20.15 20.02 -1.59
C VAL A 135 -21.11 20.97 -2.27
N ASP A 136 -22.40 20.66 -2.23
CA ASP A 136 -23.46 21.50 -2.76
C ASP A 136 -24.00 22.44 -1.68
N LYS A 137 -23.54 23.69 -1.72
CA LYS A 137 -23.97 24.75 -0.81
C LYS A 137 -25.31 25.39 -1.17
N ALA A 138 -25.94 25.04 -2.30
CA ALA A 138 -27.27 25.56 -2.64
C ALA A 138 -28.36 25.08 -1.67
N SER A 139 -28.04 24.13 -0.79
CA SER A 139 -28.91 23.65 0.30
C SER A 139 -28.13 23.64 1.62
N PRO A 140 -28.00 24.78 2.33
CA PRO A 140 -27.16 24.91 3.52
C PRO A 140 -27.59 24.05 4.72
N ALA A 141 -28.79 23.44 4.66
CA ALA A 141 -29.31 22.50 5.66
C ALA A 141 -29.02 21.01 5.34
N SER A 142 -28.40 20.70 4.20
CA SER A 142 -28.19 19.32 3.75
C SER A 142 -26.85 18.75 4.24
N GLY A 143 -26.91 17.70 5.07
CA GLY A 143 -25.76 16.85 5.39
C GLY A 143 -25.56 15.77 4.32
N TYR A 144 -24.51 14.97 4.48
CA TYR A 144 -24.24 13.81 3.63
C TYR A 144 -24.24 12.53 4.44
N LEU A 145 -24.62 11.43 3.81
CA LEU A 145 -24.47 10.09 4.35
C LEU A 145 -23.67 9.26 3.35
N LEU A 146 -22.56 8.70 3.80
CA LEU A 146 -21.71 7.82 3.02
C LEU A 146 -21.95 6.39 3.50
N HIS A 147 -22.16 5.49 2.55
CA HIS A 147 -22.19 4.05 2.76
C HIS A 147 -20.98 3.44 2.06
N ILE A 148 -20.09 2.83 2.83
CA ILE A 148 -18.84 2.24 2.35
C ILE A 148 -18.98 0.73 2.54
N GLU A 149 -18.73 -0.01 1.46
CA GLU A 149 -18.77 -1.47 1.42
C GLU A 149 -17.38 -1.99 1.04
N PRO A 150 -16.52 -2.25 2.03
CA PRO A 150 -15.25 -2.95 1.82
C PRO A 150 -15.50 -4.37 1.30
N LEU A 151 -14.59 -4.89 0.48
CA LEU A 151 -14.62 -6.26 -0.02
C LEU A 151 -13.37 -7.01 0.39
N ALA A 152 -12.19 -6.56 -0.08
CA ALA A 152 -10.94 -7.28 0.06
C ALA A 152 -9.79 -6.42 0.58
N MET A 153 -9.90 -5.09 0.52
CA MET A 153 -8.81 -4.19 0.90
C MET A 153 -8.96 -3.69 2.35
N PRO A 154 -7.85 -3.37 3.05
CA PRO A 154 -7.92 -2.78 4.37
C PRO A 154 -8.65 -1.44 4.38
N VAL A 155 -9.41 -1.20 5.44
CA VAL A 155 -10.08 0.07 5.67
C VAL A 155 -9.24 0.93 6.60
N ASP A 156 -8.49 1.88 6.03
CA ASP A 156 -7.87 3.00 6.72
C ASP A 156 -8.12 4.27 5.91
N PHE A 157 -8.97 5.19 6.40
CA PHE A 157 -9.28 6.43 5.69
C PHE A 157 -9.63 7.60 6.61
N ALA A 158 -9.45 8.81 6.08
CA ALA A 158 -9.98 10.06 6.60
C ALA A 158 -10.94 10.71 5.60
N ILE A 159 -11.80 11.62 6.05
CA ILE A 159 -12.60 12.47 5.17
C ILE A 159 -12.04 13.89 5.26
N LYS A 160 -11.49 14.37 4.16
CA LYS A 160 -10.80 15.66 4.09
C LYS A 160 -11.53 16.59 3.14
N ALA A 161 -11.55 17.87 3.49
CA ALA A 161 -11.97 18.94 2.60
C ALA A 161 -10.75 19.56 1.91
N ALA A 162 -10.91 19.98 0.66
CA ALA A 162 -9.92 20.78 -0.06
C ALA A 162 -10.61 21.66 -1.12
N SER A 163 -9.93 22.71 -1.59
CA SER A 163 -10.36 23.39 -2.81
C SER A 163 -10.23 22.43 -4.01
N LYS A 164 -10.98 22.67 -5.09
CA LYS A 164 -10.87 21.86 -6.32
C LYS A 164 -9.42 21.82 -6.84
N LYS A 165 -8.75 22.97 -6.86
CA LYS A 165 -7.37 23.09 -7.34
C LYS A 165 -6.40 22.29 -6.47
N ASP A 166 -6.49 22.44 -5.15
CA ASP A 166 -5.59 21.72 -4.23
C ASP A 166 -5.81 20.21 -4.31
N PHE A 167 -7.07 19.78 -4.44
CA PHE A 167 -7.40 18.37 -4.63
C PHE A 167 -6.81 17.81 -5.93
N GLU A 168 -6.98 18.51 -7.06
CA GLU A 168 -6.43 18.09 -8.35
C GLU A 168 -4.90 18.03 -8.34
N THR A 169 -4.24 19.05 -7.77
CA THR A 169 -2.78 19.04 -7.61
C THR A 169 -2.32 17.90 -6.71
N LYS A 170 -2.99 17.67 -5.57
CA LYS A 170 -2.67 16.56 -4.66
C LYS A 170 -2.85 15.21 -5.34
N SER A 171 -3.96 15.02 -6.05
CA SER A 171 -4.24 13.80 -6.81
C SER A 171 -3.16 13.53 -7.85
N LEU A 172 -2.76 14.55 -8.61
CA LEU A 172 -1.71 14.41 -9.62
C LEU A 172 -0.35 14.11 -9.00
N HIS A 173 0.03 14.82 -7.93
CA HIS A 173 1.28 14.56 -7.21
C HIS A 173 1.33 13.11 -6.68
N TYR A 174 0.23 12.63 -6.09
CA TYR A 174 0.14 11.25 -5.62
C TYR A 174 0.35 10.23 -6.74
N ILE A 175 -0.26 10.44 -7.92
CA ILE A 175 -0.07 9.56 -9.07
C ILE A 175 1.40 9.58 -9.54
N VAL A 176 1.96 10.77 -9.75
CA VAL A 176 3.33 10.93 -10.26
C VAL A 176 4.36 10.32 -9.31
N GLU A 177 4.22 10.58 -8.00
CA GLU A 177 5.09 10.04 -6.96
C GLU A 177 5.06 8.51 -6.95
N ASN A 178 3.87 7.90 -6.93
CA ASN A 178 3.72 6.45 -6.91
C ASN A 178 4.25 5.79 -8.19
N VAL A 179 3.93 6.34 -9.36
CA VAL A 179 4.43 5.81 -10.65
C VAL A 179 5.95 5.92 -10.73
N ALA A 180 6.54 7.02 -10.25
CA ALA A 180 8.00 7.18 -10.20
C ALA A 180 8.67 6.19 -9.24
N LEU A 181 8.13 6.01 -8.02
CA LEU A 181 8.65 5.04 -7.05
C LEU A 181 8.52 3.60 -7.53
N LEU A 182 7.36 3.22 -8.06
CA LEU A 182 7.13 1.88 -8.62
C LEU A 182 8.05 1.63 -9.81
N GLY A 183 8.20 2.60 -10.71
CA GLY A 183 9.11 2.53 -11.85
C GLY A 183 10.58 2.41 -11.42
N PHE A 184 10.98 3.12 -10.37
CA PHE A 184 12.33 3.03 -9.81
C PHE A 184 12.62 1.64 -9.23
N ILE A 185 11.70 1.09 -8.42
CA ILE A 185 11.86 -0.27 -7.86
C ILE A 185 11.87 -1.31 -8.99
N LEU A 186 11.02 -1.15 -10.01
CA LEU A 186 10.99 -2.03 -11.18
C LEU A 186 12.30 -1.96 -11.98
N ALA A 187 12.90 -0.77 -12.13
CA ALA A 187 14.20 -0.63 -12.77
C ALA A 187 15.29 -1.37 -11.99
N LEU A 188 15.26 -1.36 -10.66
CA LEU A 188 16.18 -2.15 -9.80
C LEU A 188 15.92 -3.65 -9.87
N ALA A 189 14.67 -4.07 -10.06
CA ALA A 189 14.32 -5.46 -10.35
C ALA A 189 14.97 -5.91 -11.68
N LEU A 190 14.75 -5.15 -12.76
CA LEU A 190 15.35 -5.41 -14.07
C LEU A 190 16.88 -5.35 -14.04
N TYR A 191 17.46 -4.43 -13.28
CA TYR A 191 18.90 -4.40 -13.06
C TYR A 191 19.40 -5.71 -12.46
N SER A 192 18.74 -6.19 -11.41
CA SER A 192 19.09 -7.46 -10.76
C SER A 192 18.94 -8.64 -11.74
N PHE A 193 17.87 -8.63 -12.56
CA PHE A 193 17.67 -9.62 -13.62
C PHE A 193 18.83 -9.65 -14.63
N PHE A 194 19.30 -8.49 -15.10
CA PHE A 194 20.44 -8.47 -16.03
C PHE A 194 21.75 -8.91 -15.37
N ILE A 195 21.99 -8.52 -14.11
CA ILE A 195 23.18 -8.98 -13.38
C ILE A 195 23.19 -10.50 -13.22
N PHE A 196 22.04 -11.15 -13.07
CA PHE A 196 21.96 -12.61 -13.08
C PHE A 196 22.54 -13.22 -14.35
N PHE A 197 22.23 -12.69 -15.54
CA PHE A 197 22.78 -13.23 -16.79
C PHE A 197 24.30 -13.09 -16.89
N PHE A 198 24.87 -12.02 -16.33
CA PHE A 198 26.31 -11.79 -16.36
C PHE A 198 27.07 -12.59 -15.30
N THR A 199 26.46 -12.81 -14.13
CA THR A 199 27.15 -13.41 -12.97
C THR A 199 26.80 -14.88 -12.75
N GLY A 200 25.65 -15.34 -13.25
CA GLY A 200 25.10 -16.68 -12.98
C GLY A 200 24.61 -16.89 -11.55
N ASP A 201 24.70 -15.88 -10.67
CA ASP A 201 24.35 -16.03 -9.26
C ASP A 201 22.83 -15.91 -9.04
N LYS A 202 22.24 -17.01 -8.57
CA LYS A 202 20.79 -17.15 -8.39
C LYS A 202 20.17 -16.15 -7.41
N SER A 203 20.94 -15.57 -6.49
CA SER A 203 20.43 -14.54 -5.58
C SER A 203 19.83 -13.35 -6.34
N TYR A 204 20.41 -12.97 -7.48
CA TYR A 204 19.94 -11.86 -8.31
C TYR A 204 18.58 -12.09 -8.96
N ILE A 205 18.34 -13.29 -9.52
CA ILE A 205 17.07 -13.61 -10.17
C ILE A 205 15.93 -13.72 -9.14
N TYR A 206 16.20 -14.31 -7.97
CA TYR A 206 15.19 -14.35 -6.91
C TYR A 206 14.89 -12.97 -6.34
N TYR A 207 15.90 -12.10 -6.22
CA TYR A 207 15.71 -10.72 -5.81
C TYR A 207 14.87 -9.93 -6.83
N SER A 208 15.17 -10.11 -8.13
CA SER A 208 14.36 -9.52 -9.20
C SER A 208 12.90 -9.94 -9.12
N PHE A 209 12.63 -11.24 -8.91
CA PHE A 209 11.25 -11.71 -8.78
C PHE A 209 10.56 -11.18 -7.51
N TYR A 210 11.27 -11.09 -6.39
CA TYR A 210 10.77 -10.47 -5.17
C TYR A 210 10.31 -9.02 -5.43
N LEU A 211 11.18 -8.19 -6.03
CA LEU A 211 10.85 -6.80 -6.35
C LEU A 211 9.72 -6.70 -7.39
N PHE A 212 9.71 -7.57 -8.40
CA PHE A 212 8.66 -7.59 -9.42
C PHE A 212 7.27 -7.89 -8.81
N PHE A 213 7.15 -8.95 -8.03
CA PHE A 213 5.87 -9.30 -7.38
C PHE A 213 5.45 -8.23 -6.36
N LEU A 214 6.42 -7.59 -5.70
CA LEU A 214 6.15 -6.47 -4.81
C LEU A 214 5.59 -5.28 -5.58
N VAL A 215 6.20 -4.88 -6.70
CA VAL A 215 5.69 -3.80 -7.56
C VAL A 215 4.29 -4.12 -8.07
N TRP A 216 4.03 -5.37 -8.48
CA TRP A 216 2.70 -5.81 -8.90
C TRP A 216 1.68 -5.76 -7.75
N HIS A 217 2.05 -6.11 -6.52
CA HIS A 217 1.15 -5.93 -5.38
C HIS A 217 0.90 -4.44 -5.09
N GLN A 218 1.96 -3.63 -5.08
CA GLN A 218 1.88 -2.22 -4.70
C GLN A 218 1.13 -1.37 -5.72
N ILE A 219 1.24 -1.63 -7.03
CA ILE A 219 0.49 -0.88 -8.05
C ILE A 219 -1.04 -1.00 -7.84
N THR A 220 -1.52 -2.15 -7.35
CA THR A 220 -2.90 -2.34 -6.91
C THR A 220 -3.15 -1.62 -5.59
N TYR A 221 -2.25 -1.79 -4.62
CA TYR A 221 -2.42 -1.28 -3.25
C TYR A 221 -2.47 0.26 -3.17
N VAL A 222 -1.81 0.95 -4.10
CA VAL A 222 -1.84 2.41 -4.21
C VAL A 222 -2.92 2.93 -5.17
N GLY A 223 -3.80 2.05 -5.67
CA GLY A 223 -4.94 2.39 -6.51
C GLY A 223 -4.60 2.78 -7.96
N ILE A 224 -3.35 2.57 -8.41
CA ILE A 224 -2.92 2.92 -9.77
C ILE A 224 -3.53 1.97 -10.81
N THR A 225 -3.71 0.68 -10.48
CA THR A 225 -4.33 -0.30 -11.39
C THR A 225 -5.71 0.15 -11.88
N ALA A 226 -6.55 0.68 -11.00
CA ALA A 226 -7.91 1.13 -11.34
C ALA A 226 -7.95 2.35 -12.29
N LEU A 227 -6.88 3.15 -12.33
CA LEU A 227 -6.81 4.35 -13.17
C LEU A 227 -6.43 4.03 -14.63
N PHE A 228 -5.55 3.06 -14.84
CA PHE A 228 -4.91 2.84 -16.14
C PHE A 228 -5.32 1.54 -16.83
N VAL A 229 -5.98 0.60 -16.14
CA VAL A 229 -6.26 -0.74 -16.67
C VAL A 229 -7.77 -1.00 -16.74
N PRO A 230 -8.28 -1.80 -17.71
CA PRO A 230 -9.71 -2.08 -17.83
C PRO A 230 -10.32 -2.81 -16.62
N TYR A 231 -11.62 -2.59 -16.40
CA TYR A 231 -12.42 -3.18 -15.31
C TYR A 231 -12.18 -4.68 -15.09
N SER A 232 -12.19 -5.47 -16.17
CA SER A 232 -12.03 -6.92 -16.10
C SER A 232 -10.72 -7.33 -15.45
N PHE A 233 -9.64 -6.58 -15.71
CA PHE A 233 -8.35 -6.82 -15.11
C PHE A 233 -8.30 -6.33 -13.67
N VAL A 234 -8.90 -5.17 -13.34
CA VAL A 234 -8.95 -4.68 -11.95
C VAL A 234 -9.65 -5.70 -11.06
N LEU A 235 -10.77 -6.28 -11.53
CA LEU A 235 -11.49 -7.34 -10.84
C LEU A 235 -10.60 -8.56 -10.62
N PHE A 236 -9.97 -9.09 -11.67
CA PHE A 236 -9.06 -10.23 -11.56
C PHE A 236 -7.89 -9.95 -10.60
N ASP A 237 -7.26 -8.79 -10.73
CA ASP A 237 -6.09 -8.38 -9.96
C ASP A 237 -6.40 -8.23 -8.46
N SER A 238 -7.62 -7.82 -8.11
CA SER A 238 -8.09 -7.77 -6.73
C SER A 238 -8.28 -9.16 -6.10
N GLN A 239 -8.74 -10.13 -6.89
CA GLN A 239 -8.99 -11.51 -6.44
C GLN A 239 -7.70 -12.29 -6.18
N VAL A 240 -6.60 -11.94 -6.85
CA VAL A 240 -5.30 -12.62 -6.70
C VAL A 240 -4.39 -11.97 -5.65
N THR A 241 -4.93 -11.15 -4.74
CA THR A 241 -4.14 -10.46 -3.69
C THR A 241 -3.33 -11.42 -2.82
N ASN A 242 -3.96 -12.50 -2.35
CA ASN A 242 -3.26 -13.53 -1.55
C ASN A 242 -2.15 -14.23 -2.34
N LEU A 243 -2.37 -14.48 -3.64
CA LEU A 243 -1.35 -15.05 -4.51
C LEU A 243 -0.16 -14.09 -4.67
N LYS A 244 -0.40 -12.80 -4.87
CA LYS A 244 0.67 -11.78 -4.97
C LYS A 244 1.53 -11.76 -3.71
N ILE A 245 0.91 -11.69 -2.53
CA ILE A 245 1.62 -11.72 -1.23
C ILE A 245 2.42 -13.02 -1.08
N GLY A 246 1.82 -14.17 -1.43
CA GLY A 246 2.51 -15.46 -1.39
C GLY A 246 3.74 -15.50 -2.29
N LEU A 247 3.63 -15.02 -3.54
CA LEU A 247 4.74 -14.97 -4.48
C LEU A 247 5.88 -14.06 -4.01
N ILE A 248 5.55 -12.92 -3.37
CA ILE A 248 6.55 -12.04 -2.73
C ILE A 248 7.34 -12.81 -1.67
N ILE A 249 6.64 -13.50 -0.76
CA ILE A 249 7.28 -14.25 0.33
C ILE A 249 8.11 -15.40 -0.23
N LEU A 250 7.59 -16.19 -1.19
CA LEU A 250 8.32 -17.30 -1.81
C LEU A 250 9.60 -16.83 -2.52
N ALA A 251 9.53 -15.74 -3.30
CA ALA A 251 10.69 -15.17 -3.95
C ALA A 251 11.71 -14.62 -2.92
N SER A 252 11.22 -13.99 -1.85
CA SER A 252 12.04 -13.51 -0.74
C SER A 252 12.76 -14.65 -0.01
N ILE A 253 12.10 -15.79 0.23
CA ILE A 253 12.70 -16.98 0.84
C ILE A 253 13.86 -17.49 -0.02
N LEU A 254 13.62 -17.65 -1.33
CA LEU A 254 14.64 -18.12 -2.25
C LEU A 254 15.81 -17.14 -2.35
N TYR A 255 15.52 -15.84 -2.37
CA TYR A 255 16.53 -14.79 -2.32
C TYR A 255 17.38 -14.90 -1.04
N ALA A 256 16.75 -14.95 0.13
CA ALA A 256 17.43 -14.98 1.43
C ALA A 256 18.31 -16.23 1.59
N ILE A 257 17.84 -17.42 1.17
CA ILE A 257 18.64 -18.66 1.20
C ILE A 257 19.95 -18.48 0.42
N HIS A 258 19.87 -17.92 -0.80
CA HIS A 258 21.03 -17.79 -1.68
C HIS A 258 21.94 -16.62 -1.27
N PHE A 259 21.36 -15.46 -0.96
CA PHE A 259 22.11 -14.25 -0.60
C PHE A 259 22.82 -14.40 0.74
N LEU A 260 22.15 -14.95 1.75
CA LEU A 260 22.72 -15.16 3.09
C LEU A 260 23.57 -16.45 3.18
N LYS A 261 23.78 -17.13 2.05
CA LYS A 261 24.55 -18.40 1.93
C LYS A 261 24.12 -19.42 2.99
N VAL A 262 22.81 -19.60 3.18
CA VAL A 262 22.27 -20.43 4.24
C VAL A 262 22.66 -21.89 4.01
N GLN A 263 23.36 -22.49 4.98
CA GLN A 263 23.84 -23.87 4.87
C GLN A 263 22.67 -24.85 4.79
N LYS A 264 22.68 -25.71 3.76
CA LYS A 264 21.70 -26.78 3.59
C LYS A 264 21.69 -27.69 4.83
N GLY A 265 20.51 -28.07 5.30
CA GLY A 265 20.33 -28.92 6.49
C GLY A 265 20.39 -28.19 7.83
N SER A 266 20.83 -26.93 7.88
CA SER A 266 20.78 -26.12 9.10
C SER A 266 19.33 -25.85 9.55
N LEU A 267 19.14 -25.52 10.84
CA LEU A 267 17.82 -25.16 11.37
C LEU A 267 17.17 -24.00 10.57
N VAL A 268 17.95 -22.97 10.24
CA VAL A 268 17.48 -21.82 9.45
C VAL A 268 17.00 -22.26 8.07
N TYR A 269 17.72 -23.16 7.40
CA TYR A 269 17.30 -23.71 6.11
C TYR A 269 15.97 -24.49 6.22
N LYS A 270 15.83 -25.33 7.25
CA LYS A 270 14.59 -26.07 7.52
C LYS A 270 13.40 -25.15 7.80
N LEU A 271 13.62 -24.06 8.54
CA LEU A 271 12.60 -23.05 8.80
C LEU A 271 12.19 -22.31 7.53
N TYR A 272 13.12 -21.93 6.66
CA TYR A 272 12.77 -21.37 5.35
C TYR A 272 11.92 -22.34 4.51
N LEU A 273 12.26 -23.64 4.49
CA LEU A 273 11.44 -24.63 3.80
C LEU A 273 10.06 -24.80 4.44
N ALA A 274 9.97 -24.76 5.77
CA ALA A 274 8.70 -24.81 6.47
C ALA A 274 7.81 -23.61 6.11
N TYR A 275 8.36 -22.38 6.09
CA TYR A 275 7.66 -21.19 5.59
C TYR A 275 7.26 -21.33 4.12
N PHE A 276 8.13 -21.88 3.27
CA PHE A 276 7.84 -22.07 1.85
C PHE A 276 6.61 -22.97 1.65
N VAL A 277 6.57 -24.12 2.33
CA VAL A 277 5.43 -25.04 2.28
C VAL A 277 4.18 -24.41 2.90
N LEU A 278 4.33 -23.74 4.05
CA LEU A 278 3.23 -23.05 4.74
C LEU A 278 2.56 -22.01 3.83
N VAL A 279 3.35 -21.16 3.17
CA VAL A 279 2.83 -20.12 2.27
C VAL A 279 2.09 -20.74 1.08
N ILE A 280 2.64 -21.80 0.46
CA ILE A 280 1.94 -22.51 -0.63
C ILE A 280 0.61 -23.08 -0.14
N ALA A 281 0.61 -23.73 1.02
CA ALA A 281 -0.60 -24.28 1.61
C ALA A 281 -1.63 -23.18 1.89
N THR A 282 -1.23 -22.05 2.50
CA THR A 282 -2.12 -20.93 2.78
C THR A 282 -2.71 -20.33 1.51
N VAL A 283 -1.91 -20.11 0.47
CA VAL A 283 -2.40 -19.58 -0.81
C VAL A 283 -3.38 -20.56 -1.47
N ALA A 284 -3.06 -21.86 -1.46
CA ALA A 284 -3.93 -22.89 -2.03
C ALA A 284 -5.28 -22.98 -1.29
N VAL A 285 -5.27 -22.94 0.05
CA VAL A 285 -6.51 -22.94 0.84
C VAL A 285 -7.28 -21.62 0.67
N ALA A 286 -6.59 -20.49 0.53
CA ALA A 286 -7.24 -19.21 0.28
C ALA A 286 -7.97 -19.19 -1.08
N ALA A 287 -7.40 -19.84 -2.09
CA ALA A 287 -8.03 -19.98 -3.40
C ALA A 287 -9.27 -20.90 -3.39
N THR A 288 -9.35 -21.86 -2.47
CA THR A 288 -10.44 -22.87 -2.46
C THR A 288 -11.58 -22.56 -1.50
N ILE A 289 -11.27 -22.05 -0.29
CA ILE A 289 -12.25 -21.87 0.78
C ILE A 289 -12.50 -20.37 1.06
N GLY A 290 -11.76 -19.47 0.41
CA GLY A 290 -11.88 -18.03 0.65
C GLY A 290 -11.38 -17.65 2.04
N LEU A 291 -10.21 -18.15 2.45
CA LEU A 291 -9.58 -17.74 3.72
C LEU A 291 -9.49 -16.21 3.80
N ASN A 292 -9.76 -15.70 5.00
CA ASN A 292 -9.53 -14.30 5.35
C ASN A 292 -8.07 -13.92 5.04
N ALA A 293 -7.90 -12.80 4.34
CA ALA A 293 -6.59 -12.25 4.00
C ALA A 293 -5.70 -11.99 5.24
N ASP A 294 -6.29 -11.92 6.43
CA ASP A 294 -5.59 -11.79 7.71
C ASP A 294 -4.53 -12.88 7.94
N LEU A 295 -4.80 -14.14 7.54
CA LEU A 295 -3.88 -15.23 7.86
C LEU A 295 -2.55 -15.09 7.12
N ILE A 296 -2.58 -14.76 5.83
CA ILE A 296 -1.35 -14.59 5.05
C ILE A 296 -0.56 -13.35 5.49
N VAL A 297 -1.27 -12.29 5.92
CA VAL A 297 -0.69 -11.07 6.47
C VAL A 297 0.02 -11.34 7.81
N VAL A 298 -0.57 -12.16 8.68
CA VAL A 298 0.07 -12.60 9.94
C VAL A 298 1.30 -13.48 9.67
N ILE A 299 1.21 -14.43 8.73
CA ILE A 299 2.37 -15.24 8.31
C ILE A 299 3.49 -14.33 7.78
N ALA A 300 3.15 -13.31 6.99
CA ALA A 300 4.12 -12.34 6.48
C ALA A 300 4.84 -11.59 7.62
N MET A 301 4.12 -11.19 8.69
CA MET A 301 4.73 -10.53 9.84
C MET A 301 5.78 -11.40 10.52
N PHE A 302 5.44 -12.66 10.85
CA PHE A 302 6.40 -13.58 11.46
C PHE A 302 7.55 -13.92 10.52
N TYR A 303 7.29 -14.02 9.21
CA TYR A 303 8.33 -14.20 8.20
C TYR A 303 9.31 -13.03 8.17
N VAL A 304 8.84 -11.78 8.21
CA VAL A 304 9.72 -10.58 8.22
C VAL A 304 10.65 -10.60 9.43
N LEU A 305 10.12 -10.88 10.63
CA LEU A 305 10.94 -11.01 11.85
C LEU A 305 11.96 -12.15 11.74
N PHE A 306 11.52 -13.31 11.24
CA PHE A 306 12.40 -14.45 11.00
C PHE A 306 13.50 -14.11 9.98
N ASN A 307 13.18 -13.49 8.85
CA ASN A 307 14.13 -13.16 7.80
C ASN A 307 15.19 -12.16 8.29
N PHE A 308 14.79 -11.17 9.09
CA PHE A 308 15.73 -10.25 9.73
C PHE A 308 16.67 -10.98 10.71
N THR A 309 16.14 -11.84 11.57
CA THR A 309 16.97 -12.63 12.51
C THR A 309 17.91 -13.60 11.78
N ALA A 310 17.47 -14.22 10.69
CA ALA A 310 18.31 -15.05 9.83
C ALA A 310 19.47 -14.26 9.23
N GLY A 311 19.25 -13.02 8.80
CA GLY A 311 20.30 -12.09 8.36
C GLY A 311 21.35 -11.86 9.45
N VAL A 312 20.91 -11.54 10.68
CA VAL A 312 21.79 -11.34 11.84
C VAL A 312 22.59 -12.61 12.18
N LEU A 313 21.95 -13.78 12.15
CA LEU A 313 22.61 -15.06 12.39
C LEU A 313 23.67 -15.38 11.32
N SER A 314 23.38 -15.14 10.04
CA SER A 314 24.35 -15.33 8.96
C SER A 314 25.54 -14.37 9.08
N TYR A 315 25.31 -13.11 9.47
CA TYR A 315 26.40 -12.17 9.73
C TYR A 315 27.30 -12.65 10.88
N ARG A 316 26.72 -13.11 11.99
CA ARG A 316 27.47 -13.67 13.13
C ARG A 316 28.28 -14.93 12.78
N ARG A 317 27.88 -15.67 11.74
CA ARG A 317 28.61 -16.84 11.21
C ARG A 317 29.74 -16.47 10.25
N GLY A 318 29.99 -15.17 10.01
CA GLY A 318 31.09 -14.69 9.18
C GLY A 318 30.72 -14.39 7.72
N VAL A 319 29.44 -14.46 7.34
CA VAL A 319 28.98 -14.02 6.01
C VAL A 319 29.02 -12.50 5.96
N LYS A 320 30.13 -11.92 5.50
CA LYS A 320 30.36 -10.47 5.49
C LYS A 320 29.30 -9.71 4.69
N GLU A 321 28.77 -10.32 3.63
CA GLU A 321 27.75 -9.74 2.76
C GLU A 321 26.41 -9.50 3.49
N ALA A 322 26.14 -10.25 4.56
CA ALA A 322 24.91 -10.11 5.34
C ALA A 322 24.78 -8.73 6.02
N ARG A 323 25.88 -7.97 6.18
CA ARG A 323 25.82 -6.61 6.76
C ARG A 323 24.91 -5.67 5.96
N LEU A 324 24.98 -5.76 4.62
CA LEU A 324 24.20 -4.90 3.72
C LEU A 324 22.75 -5.38 3.63
N PHE A 325 22.53 -6.69 3.76
CA PHE A 325 21.18 -7.23 3.94
C PHE A 325 20.54 -6.70 5.21
N ILE A 326 21.23 -6.74 6.35
CA ILE A 326 20.69 -6.22 7.62
C ILE A 326 20.39 -4.72 7.51
N ALA A 327 21.29 -3.94 6.90
CA ALA A 327 21.11 -2.51 6.72
C ALA A 327 19.90 -2.17 5.83
N GLY A 328 19.77 -2.83 4.67
CA GLY A 328 18.66 -2.61 3.75
C GLY A 328 17.35 -3.20 4.28
N PHE A 329 17.36 -4.50 4.58
CA PHE A 329 16.18 -5.24 5.01
C PHE A 329 15.66 -4.76 6.38
N GLY A 330 16.52 -4.28 7.27
CA GLY A 330 16.11 -3.79 8.60
C GLY A 330 15.17 -2.59 8.53
N VAL A 331 15.46 -1.61 7.66
CA VAL A 331 14.62 -0.41 7.50
C VAL A 331 13.26 -0.80 6.91
N VAL A 332 13.25 -1.59 5.83
CA VAL A 332 11.99 -2.01 5.20
C VAL A 332 11.19 -2.97 6.07
N ALA A 333 11.84 -3.82 6.87
CA ALA A 333 11.16 -4.72 7.80
C ALA A 333 10.30 -3.94 8.81
N LEU A 334 10.80 -2.83 9.36
CA LEU A 334 10.04 -1.97 10.25
C LEU A 334 8.82 -1.37 9.54
N CYS A 335 8.98 -0.91 8.29
CA CYS A 335 7.89 -0.37 7.49
C CYS A 335 6.86 -1.43 7.11
N TYR A 336 7.28 -2.66 6.80
CA TYR A 336 6.37 -3.78 6.56
C TYR A 336 5.58 -4.15 7.82
N ILE A 337 6.23 -4.22 8.98
CA ILE A 337 5.53 -4.49 10.25
C ILE A 337 4.50 -3.40 10.53
N ALA A 338 4.86 -2.12 10.33
CA ALA A 338 3.94 -1.01 10.50
C ALA A 338 2.75 -1.09 9.53
N ALA A 339 2.99 -1.39 8.25
CA ALA A 339 1.95 -1.56 7.24
C ALA A 339 1.05 -2.77 7.53
N ILE A 340 1.59 -3.85 8.08
CA ILE A 340 0.80 -5.02 8.51
C ILE A 340 -0.09 -4.66 9.71
N LEU A 341 0.46 -3.97 10.72
CA LEU A 341 -0.33 -3.51 11.87
C LEU A 341 -1.45 -2.57 11.44
N ASP A 342 -1.21 -1.77 10.40
CA ASP A 342 -2.21 -0.92 9.77
C ASP A 342 -3.30 -1.72 9.05
N ALA A 343 -2.91 -2.71 8.24
CA ALA A 343 -3.84 -3.62 7.57
C ALA A 343 -4.70 -4.44 8.57
N LEU A 344 -4.16 -4.74 9.75
CA LEU A 344 -4.88 -5.41 10.85
C LEU A 344 -5.73 -4.45 11.70
N GLY A 345 -5.64 -3.14 11.48
CA GLY A 345 -6.43 -2.12 12.18
C GLY A 345 -5.91 -1.67 13.54
N PHE A 346 -4.64 -1.98 13.88
CA PHE A 346 -4.04 -1.56 15.15
C PHE A 346 -3.55 -0.11 15.14
N ILE A 347 -3.07 0.39 13.99
CA ILE A 347 -2.52 1.76 13.81
C ILE A 347 -2.94 2.34 12.45
N SER A 348 -2.96 3.66 12.26
CA SER A 348 -3.20 4.32 10.95
C SER A 348 -1.92 4.92 10.39
N VAL A 349 -0.91 4.10 10.12
CA VAL A 349 0.37 4.59 9.60
C VAL A 349 0.28 4.96 8.12
N ILE A 350 -0.57 4.27 7.34
CA ILE A 350 -0.69 4.50 5.90
C ILE A 350 -1.43 5.81 5.63
N GLU A 351 -2.45 6.14 6.44
CA GLU A 351 -3.04 7.48 6.39
C GLU A 351 -2.01 8.57 6.74
N ALA A 352 -1.25 8.38 7.82
CA ALA A 352 -0.31 9.39 8.32
C ALA A 352 0.92 9.58 7.40
N LYS A 353 1.40 8.49 6.82
CA LYS A 353 2.56 8.43 5.92
C LYS A 353 2.22 7.55 4.71
N PRO A 354 1.49 8.11 3.72
CA PRO A 354 1.24 7.42 2.47
C PRO A 354 2.56 6.96 1.83
N ASN A 355 2.53 5.82 1.13
CA ASN A 355 3.67 5.30 0.36
C ASN A 355 4.93 4.96 1.19
N ILE A 356 4.88 4.94 2.53
CA ILE A 356 6.03 4.63 3.39
C ILE A 356 6.71 3.30 3.03
N VAL A 357 5.91 2.32 2.62
CA VAL A 357 6.39 1.02 2.14
C VAL A 357 7.21 1.16 0.86
N LEU A 358 6.72 1.93 -0.13
CA LEU A 358 7.44 2.16 -1.39
C LEU A 358 8.76 2.88 -1.18
N TYR A 359 8.78 3.92 -0.32
CA TYR A 359 10.02 4.60 0.02
C TYR A 359 11.03 3.65 0.68
N ALA A 360 10.58 2.83 1.63
CA ALA A 360 11.43 1.88 2.32
C ALA A 360 11.94 0.78 1.38
N THR A 361 11.10 0.24 0.49
CA THR A 361 11.51 -0.75 -0.52
C THR A 361 12.50 -0.14 -1.53
N ALA A 362 12.29 1.10 -1.98
CA ALA A 362 13.22 1.79 -2.87
C ALA A 362 14.59 1.95 -2.22
N LEU A 363 14.63 2.33 -0.93
CA LEU A 363 15.87 2.44 -0.17
C LEU A 363 16.54 1.08 0.05
N GLU A 364 15.77 0.05 0.42
CA GLU A 364 16.25 -1.33 0.54
C GLU A 364 16.92 -1.79 -0.77
N ALA A 365 16.22 -1.61 -1.90
CA ALA A 365 16.70 -2.01 -3.20
C ALA A 365 17.94 -1.24 -3.63
N LEU A 366 18.03 0.04 -3.30
CA LEU A 366 19.22 0.83 -3.54
C LEU A 366 20.40 0.30 -2.70
N ILE A 367 20.22 0.06 -1.41
CA ILE A 367 21.27 -0.47 -0.52
C ILE A 367 21.75 -1.85 -1.00
N LEU A 368 20.82 -2.73 -1.35
CA LEU A 368 21.14 -4.07 -1.87
C LEU A 368 21.80 -4.02 -3.25
N SER A 369 21.43 -3.06 -4.10
CA SER A 369 22.12 -2.83 -5.38
C SER A 369 23.59 -2.45 -5.20
N ILE A 370 23.93 -1.71 -4.14
CA ILE A 370 25.30 -1.38 -3.78
C ILE A 370 26.03 -2.63 -3.29
N ALA A 371 25.35 -3.50 -2.53
CA ALA A 371 25.92 -4.77 -2.08
C ALA A 371 26.38 -5.66 -3.23
N PHE A 372 25.66 -5.62 -4.34
CA PHE A 372 26.03 -6.33 -5.55
C PHE A 372 27.30 -5.77 -6.21
N ALA A 373 27.47 -4.45 -6.21
CA ALA A 373 28.70 -3.81 -6.71
C ALA A 373 29.91 -4.10 -5.80
N ASP A 374 29.73 -4.08 -4.48
CA ASP A 374 30.78 -4.43 -3.49
C ASP A 374 31.25 -5.87 -3.69
N ARG A 375 30.31 -6.79 -3.94
CA ARG A 375 30.60 -8.20 -4.23
C ARG A 375 31.45 -8.39 -5.48
N TYR A 376 31.20 -7.61 -6.53
CA TYR A 376 32.04 -7.61 -7.74
C TYR A 376 33.47 -7.11 -7.46
N MET A 377 33.63 -6.07 -6.64
CA MET A 377 34.95 -5.54 -6.27
C MET A 377 35.76 -6.50 -5.38
N ILE A 378 35.10 -7.23 -4.48
CA ILE A 378 35.77 -8.23 -3.63
C ILE A 378 36.26 -9.40 -4.49
N LEU A 379 35.44 -9.89 -5.42
CA LEU A 379 35.81 -10.98 -6.34
C LEU A 379 36.94 -10.61 -7.32
N GLN A 380 37.25 -9.32 -7.51
CA GLN A 380 38.41 -8.88 -8.29
C GLN A 380 39.71 -8.75 -7.46
N LYS A 381 39.60 -8.73 -6.13
CA LYS A 381 40.75 -8.60 -5.22
C LYS A 381 41.27 -9.94 -4.70
N GLU A 382 40.48 -11.00 -4.86
CA GLU A 382 40.88 -12.41 -4.72
C GLU A 382 41.31 -12.93 -6.09
#